data_AF-A0A934M6B3-F1
#
_entry.id   AF-A0A934M6B3-F1
#
_cell.length_a   1.000
_cell.length_b   1.000
_cell.length_c   1.000
_cell.angle_alpha   90.00
_cell.angle_beta   90.00
_cell.angle_gamma   90.00
#
_symmetry.space_group_name_H-M   'P 1'
#
loop_
_entity.id
_entity.type
_entity.pdbx_description
1 polymer ?
#
loop_
_entity_poly.entity_id
_entity_poly.type
_entity_poly.pdbx_seq_one_letter_code
_entity_poly.pdbx_strand_id
1 'polypeptide(L)' 'MSGIAIMMMILFMVVIWGGLLVSILALRKHPDDSSGILGDSHLATDDVLIEQEKAGPPARNTD' A
#
# COMPACT_ATOMS: atom_id res chain seq x y z
N MET A 1 39.81 13.48 4.73
CA MET A 1 38.39 13.12 4.96
C MET A 1 38.18 12.91 6.45
N SER A 2 37.20 13.56 7.09
CA SER A 2 37.00 13.40 8.54
C SER A 2 36.23 12.11 8.85
N GLY A 3 36.55 11.45 9.97
CA GLY A 3 35.85 10.23 10.39
C GLY A 3 34.35 10.46 10.63
N ILE A 4 33.97 11.67 11.08
CA ILE A 4 32.56 12.06 11.26
C ILE A 4 31.81 12.02 9.93
N ALA A 5 32.42 12.50 8.84
CA ALA A 5 31.79 12.46 7.52
C ALA A 5 31.51 11.02 7.05
N ILE A 6 32.45 10.11 7.28
CA ILE A 6 32.30 8.69 6.93
C ILE A 6 31.19 8.04 7.77
N MET A 7 31.15 8.31 9.08
CA MET A 7 30.10 7.80 9.96
C MET A 7 28.70 8.26 9.52
N MET A 8 28.56 9.54 9.18
CA MET A 8 27.28 10.08 8.70
C MET A 8 26.87 9.49 7.36
N MET A 9 27.81 9.26 6.45
CA MET A 9 27.55 8.61 5.15
C MET A 9 27.00 7.19 5.34
N ILE A 10 27.63 6.38 6.19
CA ILE A 10 27.19 5.01 6.47
C ILE A 10 25.81 5.02 7.13
N LEU A 11 25.59 5.90 8.11
CA LEU A 11 24.29 6.03 8.78
C LEU A 11 23.18 6.34 7.77
N PHE A 12 23.40 7.30 6.88
CA PHE A 12 22.44 7.63 5.82
C PHE A 12 22.18 6.46 4.88
N MET A 13 23.22 5.74 4.47
CA MET A 13 23.05 4.55 3.63
C MET A 13 22.20 3.48 4.33
N VAL A 14 22.48 3.20 5.61
CA VAL A 14 21.72 2.20 6.37
C VAL A 14 20.28 2.65 6.60
N VAL A 15 20.04 3.93 6.92
CA VAL A 15 18.68 4.43 7.19
C VAL A 15 17.85 4.45 5.92
N ILE A 16 18.37 4.99 4.81
CA ILE A 16 17.62 5.06 3.54
C ILE A 16 17.42 3.66 2.96
N TRP A 17 18.50 2.91 2.74
CA TRP A 17 18.41 1.62 2.06
C TRP A 17 17.85 0.54 2.97
N GLY A 18 18.25 0.52 4.25
CA GLY A 18 17.70 -0.42 5.23
C GLY A 18 16.22 -0.14 5.49
N GLY A 19 15.84 1.13 5.69
CA GLY A 19 14.43 1.51 5.83
C GLY A 19 13.61 1.13 4.61
N LEU A 20 14.11 1.41 3.40
CA LEU A 20 13.44 1.03 2.16
C LEU A 20 13.27 -0.48 2.02
N LEU A 21 14.32 -1.27 2.28
CA LEU A 21 14.27 -2.74 2.19
C LEU A 21 13.23 -3.31 3.17
N VAL A 22 13.22 -2.81 4.41
CA VAL A 22 12.25 -3.22 5.44
C VAL A 22 10.83 -2.89 4.99
N SER A 23 10.59 -1.69 4.47
CA SER A 23 9.27 -1.29 3.96
C SER A 23 8.79 -2.18 2.81
N ILE A 24 9.67 -2.50 1.85
CA ILE A 24 9.33 -3.42 0.75
C ILE A 24 8.95 -4.81 1.28
N LEU A 25 9.71 -5.34 2.23
CA LEU A 25 9.40 -6.64 2.84
C LEU A 25 8.08 -6.59 3.62
N ALA A 26 7.80 -5.49 4.30
CA ALA A 26 6.55 -5.30 5.03
C ALA A 26 5.33 -5.29 4.09
N LEU A 27 5.41 -4.54 2.98
CA LEU A 27 4.36 -4.48 1.95
C LEU A 27 4.17 -5.83 1.26
N ARG A 28 5.26 -6.56 0.96
CA ARG A 28 5.15 -7.91 0.38
C ARG A 28 4.48 -8.90 1.32
N LYS A 29 4.65 -8.74 2.62
CA LYS A 29 4.05 -9.62 3.63
C LYS A 29 2.57 -9.32 3.86
N HIS A 30 2.16 -8.06 3.69
CA HIS A 30 0.77 -7.62 3.83
C HIS A 30 0.34 -6.90 2.54
N PRO A 31 -0.01 -7.64 1.48
CA PRO A 31 -0.49 -7.04 0.24
C PRO A 31 -1.76 -6.22 0.49
N ASP A 32 -1.87 -5.05 -0.14
CA ASP A 32 -2.98 -4.11 0.03
C ASP A 32 -4.34 -4.75 -0.30
N ASP A 33 -4.41 -5.60 -1.33
CA ASP A 33 -5.65 -6.27 -1.78
C ASP A 33 -6.19 -7.29 -0.77
N SER A 34 -5.35 -7.72 0.18
CA SER A 34 -5.67 -8.76 1.17
C SER A 34 -5.55 -8.27 2.61
N SER A 35 -5.35 -6.96 2.81
CA SER A 35 -5.10 -6.38 4.12
C SER A 35 -6.12 -5.31 4.50
N GLY A 36 -6.32 -5.15 5.80
CA GLY A 36 -7.27 -4.18 6.36
C GLY A 36 -8.74 -4.54 6.12
N ILE A 37 -9.62 -3.60 6.48
CA ILE A 37 -11.08 -3.78 6.45
C ILE A 37 -11.64 -4.03 5.04
N LEU A 38 -10.95 -3.57 4.00
CA LEU A 38 -11.32 -3.82 2.60
C LEU A 38 -10.94 -5.24 2.18
N GLY A 39 -9.75 -5.73 2.52
CA GLY A 39 -9.34 -7.11 2.20
C GLY A 39 -10.20 -8.19 2.86
N ASP A 40 -10.76 -7.89 4.04
CA ASP A 40 -11.68 -8.79 4.76
C ASP A 40 -13.14 -8.71 4.27
N SER A 41 -13.46 -7.73 3.42
CA SER A 41 -14.83 -7.47 2.99
C SER A 41 -15.22 -8.28 1.77
N HIS A 42 -16.27 -9.10 1.90
CA HIS A 42 -16.89 -9.80 0.76
C HIS A 42 -17.48 -8.83 -0.29
N LEU A 43 -17.70 -7.56 0.06
CA LEU A 43 -18.18 -6.55 -0.90
C LEU A 43 -17.05 -5.93 -1.74
N ALA A 44 -15.79 -6.17 -1.38
CA ALA A 44 -14.61 -5.63 -2.05
C ALA A 44 -13.89 -6.67 -2.93
N THR A 45 -14.50 -7.83 -3.15
CA THR A 45 -14.01 -8.82 -4.12
C THR A 45 -14.24 -8.36 -5.55
N ASP A 46 -13.32 -8.71 -6.45
CA ASP A 46 -13.37 -8.35 -7.89
C ASP A 46 -14.74 -8.62 -8.54
N ASP A 47 -15.35 -9.78 -8.27
CA ASP A 47 -16.64 -10.16 -8.83
C ASP A 47 -17.74 -9.15 -8.49
N VAL A 48 -17.83 -8.75 -7.22
CA VAL A 48 -18.84 -7.80 -6.73
C VAL A 48 -18.59 -6.39 -7.28
N LEU A 49 -17.33 -5.97 -7.38
CA LEU A 49 -16.97 -4.66 -7.93
C LEU A 49 -17.31 -4.56 -9.43
N ILE A 50 -17.04 -5.63 -10.18
CA ILE A 50 -17.42 -5.75 -11.60
C ILE A 50 -18.94 -5.71 -11.77
N GLU A 51 -19.69 -6.35 -10.88
CA GLU A 51 -21.16 -6.30 -10.89
C GLU A 51 -21.69 -4.89 -10.61
N GLN A 52 -21.09 -4.16 -9.66
CA GLN A 52 -21.45 -2.77 -9.36
C GLN A 52 -21.16 -1.82 -10.52
N GLU A 53 -20.01 -1.97 -11.19
CA GLU A 53 -19.68 -1.18 -12.39
C GLU A 53 -20.71 -1.42 -13.50
N LYS A 54 -21.06 -2.69 -13.74
CA LYS A 54 -22.07 -3.08 -14.74
C LYS A 54 -23.47 -2.60 -14.39
N ALA A 55 -23.84 -2.60 -13.10
CA ALA A 55 -25.15 -2.14 -12.65
C ALA A 55 -25.37 -0.64 -12.93
N GLY A 56 -24.29 0.12 -13.08
CA GLY A 56 -24.32 1.56 -13.29
C GLY A 56 -24.85 2.32 -12.06
N PRO A 57 -24.62 3.64 -11.96
CA PRO A 57 -25.14 4.42 -10.86
C PRO A 57 -26.67 4.34 -10.85
N PRO A 58 -27.33 4.17 -9.68
CA PRO A 58 -28.78 4.30 -9.63
C PRO A 58 -29.15 5.67 -10.19
N ALA A 59 -30.15 5.72 -11.07
CA ALA A 59 -30.66 6.97 -11.63
C ALA A 59 -30.94 7.92 -10.45
N ARG A 60 -30.20 9.03 -10.39
CA ARG A 60 -30.39 10.06 -9.38
C ARG A 60 -31.80 10.60 -9.58
N ASN A 61 -32.75 10.14 -8.77
CA ASN A 61 -34.08 10.74 -8.72
C ASN A 61 -33.86 12.20 -8.29
N THR A 62 -34.11 13.11 -9.23
CA THR A 62 -34.18 14.55 -9.00
C THR A 62 -35.64 14.94 -9.14
N ASP A 63 -36.41 14.67 -8.09
CA ASP A 63 -37.75 15.21 -7.86
C ASP A 63 -37.66 16.51 -7.02
#